data_AF-A0A344ANU1-F1
#
_entry.id   AF-A0A344ANU1-F1
#
_cell.length_a   1.000
_cell.length_b   1.000
_cell.length_c   1.000
_cell.angle_alpha   90.00
_cell.angle_beta   90.00
_cell.angle_gamma   90.00
#
_symmetry.space_group_name_H-M   'P 1'
#
loop_
_entity.id
_entity.type
_entity.pdbx_description
1 polymer ?
#
loop_
_entity_poly.entity_id
_entity_poly.type
_entity_poly.pdbx_seq_one_letter_code
_entity_poly.pdbx_strand_id
1 'polypeptide(L)'
;MLSSLWIWLLPLFILMSCFSTTRISFISAIIFIELLNVFVLIVCFSEGFVVGSFLQFLVFIVVATMEVVISLVSLTRLWCSDIFVY
;
A
#
# COMPACT_ATOMS: atom_id res chain seq x y z
N MET A 1 -4.83 15.46 -19.28
CA MET A 1 -4.61 15.31 -17.83
C MET A 1 -5.73 14.51 -17.16
N LEU A 2 -7.02 14.85 -17.34
CA LEU A 2 -8.09 14.05 -16.72
C LEU A 2 -8.09 12.57 -17.17
N SER A 3 -7.82 12.28 -18.44
CA SER A 3 -7.87 10.92 -19.00
C SER A 3 -6.80 9.96 -18.46
N SER A 4 -5.63 10.43 -18.03
CA SER A 4 -4.61 9.55 -17.43
C SER A 4 -4.98 9.14 -16.00
N LEU A 5 -5.62 10.03 -15.23
CA LEU A 5 -6.10 9.71 -13.88
C LEU A 5 -7.13 8.58 -13.86
N TRP A 6 -8.02 8.50 -14.86
CA TRP A 6 -8.98 7.40 -14.96
C TRP A 6 -8.31 6.04 -15.20
N ILE A 7 -7.23 6.01 -15.98
CA ILE A 7 -6.44 4.79 -16.24
C ILE A 7 -5.79 4.30 -14.94
N TRP A 8 -5.38 5.23 -14.07
CA TRP A 8 -4.81 4.92 -12.77
C TRP A 8 -5.87 4.55 -11.71
N LEU A 9 -7.07 5.14 -11.75
CA LEU A 9 -8.15 4.79 -10.82
C LEU A 9 -8.76 3.40 -11.07
N LEU A 10 -8.71 2.92 -12.31
CA LEU A 10 -9.26 1.64 -12.73
C LEU A 10 -8.63 0.41 -12.03
N PRO A 11 -7.28 0.25 -11.98
CA PRO A 11 -6.66 -0.84 -11.22
C PRO A 11 -6.91 -0.73 -9.72
N LEU A 12 -7.02 0.49 -9.17
CA LEU A 12 -7.39 0.72 -7.77
C LEU A 12 -8.79 0.21 -7.43
N PHE A 13 -9.77 0.47 -8.32
CA PHE A 13 -11.13 -0.04 -8.17
C PHE A 13 -11.22 -1.56 -8.30
N ILE A 14 -10.48 -2.16 -9.25
CA ILE A 14 -10.42 -3.62 -9.40
C ILE A 14 -9.82 -4.24 -8.14
N LEU A 15 -8.70 -3.69 -7.64
CA LEU A 15 -8.06 -4.12 -6.41
C LEU A 15 -9.00 -4.03 -5.20
N MET A 16 -9.69 -2.90 -4.99
CA MET A 16 -10.66 -2.76 -3.90
C MET A 16 -11.83 -3.74 -4.01
N SER A 17 -12.33 -3.98 -5.23
CA SER A 17 -13.44 -4.92 -5.46
C SER A 17 -13.06 -6.38 -5.21
N CYS A 18 -11.83 -6.78 -5.55
CA CYS A 18 -11.31 -8.11 -5.24
C CYS A 18 -11.15 -8.32 -3.72
N PHE A 19 -10.82 -7.28 -2.96
CA PHE A 19 -10.64 -7.38 -1.52
C PHE A 19 -11.95 -7.40 -0.72
N SER A 20 -12.99 -6.70 -1.19
CA SER A 20 -14.33 -6.72 -0.56
C SER A 20 -14.95 -8.11 -0.41
N THR A 21 -14.49 -9.12 -1.15
CA THR A 21 -15.15 -10.43 -1.25
C THR A 21 -14.44 -11.55 -0.47
N THR A 22 -13.28 -11.28 0.15
CA THR A 22 -12.48 -12.33 0.81
C THR A 22 -12.44 -12.18 2.32
N ARG A 23 -12.39 -13.32 3.05
CA ARG A 23 -11.95 -13.32 4.45
C ARG A 23 -10.45 -13.05 4.46
N ILE A 24 -10.09 -11.77 4.52
CA ILE A 24 -8.73 -11.28 4.38
C ILE A 24 -7.90 -11.76 5.58
N SER A 25 -6.85 -12.53 5.32
CA SER A 25 -5.81 -12.77 6.32
C SER A 25 -5.03 -11.47 6.54
N PHE A 26 -4.57 -11.21 7.76
CA PHE A 26 -3.81 -9.99 8.07
C PHE A 26 -2.62 -9.78 7.11
N ILE A 27 -1.97 -10.87 6.68
CA ILE A 27 -0.90 -10.88 5.67
C ILE A 27 -1.40 -10.34 4.32
N SER A 28 -2.56 -10.80 3.85
CA SER A 28 -3.13 -10.32 2.59
C SER A 28 -3.50 -8.84 2.62
N ALA A 29 -3.93 -8.31 3.78
CA ALA A 29 -4.16 -6.87 3.97
C ALA A 29 -2.86 -6.06 3.85
N ILE A 30 -1.76 -6.55 4.45
CA ILE A 30 -0.46 -5.87 4.38
C ILE A 30 0.05 -5.81 2.94
N ILE A 31 0.01 -6.94 2.22
CA ILE A 31 0.43 -7.01 0.81
C ILE A 31 -0.38 -6.04 -0.05
N PHE A 32 -1.67 -5.90 0.24
CA PHE A 32 -2.55 -5.00 -0.48
C PHE A 32 -2.17 -3.53 -0.30
N ILE A 33 -1.94 -3.11 0.94
CA ILE A 33 -1.58 -1.72 1.21
C ILE A 33 -0.22 -1.41 0.57
N GLU A 34 0.70 -2.37 0.57
CA GLU A 34 1.98 -2.20 -0.11
C GLU A 34 1.85 -2.05 -1.63
N LEU A 35 0.96 -2.81 -2.27
CA LEU A 35 0.66 -2.64 -3.68
C LEU A 35 0.10 -1.25 -3.98
N LEU A 36 -0.70 -0.68 -3.07
CA LEU A 36 -1.23 0.68 -3.18
C LEU A 36 -0.09 1.71 -3.05
N ASN A 37 0.84 1.52 -2.11
CA ASN A 37 2.01 2.39 -1.94
C ASN A 37 2.90 2.38 -3.19
N VAL A 38 3.21 1.21 -3.74
CA VAL A 38 3.97 1.06 -5.00
C VAL A 38 3.25 1.74 -6.16
N PHE A 39 1.94 1.60 -6.23
CA PHE A 39 1.13 2.24 -7.25
C PHE A 39 1.23 3.77 -7.21
N VAL A 40 1.06 4.36 -6.02
CA VAL A 40 1.22 5.81 -5.80
C VAL A 40 2.63 6.27 -6.19
N LEU A 41 3.65 5.46 -5.88
CA LEU A 41 5.04 5.72 -6.19
C LEU A 41 5.28 5.77 -7.72
N ILE A 42 4.69 4.85 -8.48
CA ILE A 42 4.74 4.85 -9.96
C ILE A 42 4.04 6.07 -10.53
N VAL A 43 2.87 6.45 -10.00
CA VAL A 43 2.14 7.66 -10.43
C VAL A 43 2.99 8.91 -10.19
N CYS A 44 3.54 9.07 -8.97
CA CYS A 44 4.44 10.17 -8.65
C CYS A 44 5.67 10.23 -9.56
N PHE A 45 6.26 9.09 -9.92
CA PHE A 45 7.39 9.05 -10.84
C PHE A 45 6.99 9.49 -12.25
N SER A 46 5.79 9.11 -12.71
CA SER A 46 5.30 9.43 -14.05
C SER A 46 4.98 10.91 -14.27
N GLU A 47 4.59 11.64 -13.21
CA GLU A 47 4.21 13.06 -13.30
C GLU A 47 5.40 14.05 -13.28
N GLY A 48 6.63 13.54 -13.17
CA GLY A 48 7.86 14.32 -13.31
C GLY A 48 8.32 14.99 -12.01
N PHE A 49 9.59 14.77 -11.67
CA PHE A 49 10.20 15.28 -10.45
C PHE A 49 10.68 16.73 -10.60
N VAL A 50 9.95 17.66 -9.99
CA VAL A 50 10.49 18.97 -9.61
C VAL A 50 11.26 18.78 -8.29
N VAL A 51 12.37 19.48 -8.06
CA VAL A 51 13.23 19.27 -6.87
C VAL A 51 12.46 19.28 -5.53
N GLY A 52 11.36 20.05 -5.43
CA GLY A 52 10.47 20.03 -4.27
C GLY A 52 9.62 18.75 -4.11
N SER A 53 9.23 18.09 -5.20
CA SER A 53 8.50 16.81 -5.17
C SER A 53 9.42 15.62 -4.87
N PHE A 54 10.74 15.75 -5.09
CA PHE A 54 11.69 14.70 -4.74
C PHE A 54 11.83 14.47 -3.23
N LEU A 55 11.88 15.55 -2.44
CA LEU A 55 11.92 15.43 -0.97
C LEU A 55 10.62 14.82 -0.42
N GLN A 56 9.46 15.22 -0.97
CA GLN A 56 8.17 14.64 -0.58
C GLN A 56 8.08 13.15 -0.91
N PHE A 57 8.66 12.74 -2.04
CA PHE A 57 8.74 11.34 -2.43
C PHE A 57 9.65 10.50 -1.53
N LEU A 58 10.81 11.04 -1.12
CA LEU A 58 11.66 10.38 -0.13
C LEU A 58 10.93 10.21 1.21
N VAL A 59 10.21 11.24 1.68
CA VAL A 59 9.38 11.15 2.89
C VAL A 59 8.30 10.09 2.73
N PHE A 60 7.64 10.03 1.58
CA PHE A 60 6.62 9.00 1.29
C PHE A 60 7.20 7.58 1.37
N ILE A 61 8.39 7.33 0.81
CA ILE A 61 9.06 6.03 0.91
C ILE A 61 9.38 5.67 2.37
N VAL A 62 9.86 6.63 3.16
CA VAL A 62 10.14 6.39 4.58
C VAL A 62 8.87 6.05 5.34
N VAL A 63 7.76 6.76 5.08
CA VAL A 63 6.48 6.48 5.74
C VAL A 63 5.94 5.10 5.33
N ALA A 64 5.98 4.77 4.04
CA ALA A 64 5.55 3.46 3.53
C ALA A 64 6.36 2.31 4.14
N THR A 65 7.69 2.44 4.23
CA THR A 65 8.53 1.41 4.85
C THR A 65 8.28 1.27 6.35
N MET A 66 8.04 2.37 7.07
CA MET A 66 7.67 2.34 8.49
C MET A 66 6.32 1.66 8.72
N GLU A 67 5.35 1.91 7.84
CA GLU A 67 4.04 1.27 7.88
C GLU A 67 4.14 -0.26 7.79
N VAL A 68 4.95 -0.78 6.85
CA VAL A 68 5.19 -2.22 6.69
C VAL A 68 5.86 -2.82 7.92
N VAL A 69 6.87 -2.13 8.47
CA VAL A 69 7.58 -2.59 9.67
C VAL A 69 6.62 -2.68 10.86
N ILE A 70 5.79 -1.67 11.11
CA ILE A 70 4.80 -1.68 12.19
C ILE A 70 3.78 -2.81 11.98
N SER A 71 3.35 -3.02 10.73
CA SER A 71 2.41 -4.09 10.38
C SER A 71 3.01 -5.48 10.61
N LEU A 72 4.28 -5.71 10.26
CA LEU A 72 4.96 -6.97 10.55
C LEU A 72 5.23 -7.17 12.05
N VAL A 73 5.56 -6.11 12.79
CA VAL A 73 5.73 -6.18 14.25
C VAL A 73 4.40 -6.51 14.93
N SER A 74 3.28 -5.96 14.48
CA SER A 74 1.96 -6.31 15.01
C SER A 74 1.57 -7.75 14.65
N LEU A 75 1.89 -8.21 13.44
CA LEU A 75 1.66 -9.59 13.02
C LEU A 75 2.43 -10.59 13.89
N THR A 76 3.73 -10.34 14.14
CA THR A 76 4.56 -11.21 14.98
C THR A 76 4.05 -11.25 16.42
N ARG A 77 3.55 -10.14 16.97
CA ARG A 77 2.90 -10.14 18.29
C ARG A 77 1.59 -10.90 18.33
N LEU A 78 0.74 -10.76 17.31
CA LEU A 78 -0.50 -11.53 17.19
C LEU A 78 -0.20 -13.03 17.05
N TRP A 79 0.85 -13.38 16.31
CA TRP A 79 1.30 -14.75 16.17
C TRP A 79 1.87 -15.32 17.48
N CYS A 80 2.63 -14.52 18.24
CA CYS A 80 3.10 -14.89 19.58
C CYS A 80 1.99 -14.94 20.64
N SER A 81 0.82 -14.35 20.39
CA SER A 81 -0.29 -14.35 21.35
C SER A 81 -1.19 -15.60 21.32
N ASP A 82 -0.83 -16.67 20.59
CA ASP A 82 -1.60 -17.93 20.55
C ASP A 82 -3.09 -17.78 20.16
N ILE A 83 -3.48 -16.71 19.46
CA ILE A 83 -4.89 -16.50 19.00
C ILE A 83 -5.19 -17.25 17.70
N PHE A 84 -4.21 -17.93 17.09
CA PHE A 84 -4.41 -18.73 15.87
C PHE A 84 -4.76 -20.21 16.12
N VAL A 85 -4.88 -20.64 17.37
CA VAL A 85 -5.44 -21.95 17.72
C VAL A 85 -6.86 -21.73 18.24
N TYR A 86 -7.82 -21.46 17.35
CA TYR A 86 -9.23 -21.90 17.40
C TYR A 86 -10.01 -21.38 16.19
#